data_AF-A0AAJ5T838-F1
#
_entry.id   AF-A0AAJ5T838-F1
#
_cell.length_a   1.000
_cell.length_b   1.000
_cell.length_c   1.000
_cell.angle_alpha   90.00
_cell.angle_beta   90.00
_cell.angle_gamma   90.00
#
_symmetry.space_group_name_H-M   'P 1'
#
loop_
_entity.id
_entity.type
_entity.pdbx_description
1 polymer ?
#
loop_
_entity_poly.entity_id
_entity_poly.type
_entity_poly.pdbx_seq_one_letter_code
_entity_poly.pdbx_strand_id
1 'polypeptide(L)'
;MRKAGAGDANFGDKHRTILAKLPRASGDAYVFVHVMDDSASNKRTLVYEEVVEVKPMQMGQVKVLDSGALQKGLAATGKVALYGIYFDTDKAQVKPESKAQLDEMAKLLAANQALKVYIVGHTDNQGQLAHNVDLSQKRAEAVAQALATTYRIAPARLVAKGVASLSPVASNADDAGRAQNRRVELVQQ
;
A
#
# COMPACT_ATOMS: atom_id res chain seq x y z
N MET A 1 26.03 15.86 26.82
CA MET A 1 25.54 15.16 25.61
C MET A 1 24.06 14.86 25.77
N ARG A 2 23.17 15.43 24.94
CA ARG A 2 21.72 15.15 24.94
C ARG A 2 21.46 13.80 24.24
N LYS A 3 20.63 12.94 24.84
CA LYS A 3 20.17 11.65 24.29
C LYS A 3 19.10 11.87 23.20
N ALA A 4 18.93 10.89 22.31
CA ALA A 4 17.86 10.87 21.31
C ALA A 4 16.47 11.03 21.97
N GLY A 5 15.61 11.89 21.40
CA GLY A 5 14.26 12.18 21.91
C GLY A 5 13.95 13.65 22.25
N ALA A 6 14.64 14.64 21.67
CA ALA A 6 14.37 16.05 21.93
C ALA A 6 13.43 16.67 20.89
N GLY A 7 12.28 17.18 21.34
CA GLY A 7 11.30 17.89 20.52
C GLY A 7 10.36 18.74 21.38
N ASP A 8 10.90 19.68 22.16
CA ASP A 8 10.08 20.72 22.78
C ASP A 8 9.83 21.80 21.72
N ALA A 9 8.68 21.75 21.07
CA ALA A 9 8.25 22.82 20.18
C ALA A 9 7.57 23.91 21.03
N ASN A 10 8.27 25.01 21.27
CA ASN A 10 7.75 26.10 22.10
C ASN A 10 6.91 27.06 21.24
N PHE A 11 5.60 26.99 21.40
CA PHE A 11 4.67 27.98 20.85
C PHE A 11 4.09 28.74 22.07
N GLY A 12 4.36 30.04 22.23
CA GLY A 12 3.69 30.96 23.17
C GLY A 12 3.87 30.77 24.70
N ASP A 13 3.34 31.74 25.47
CA ASP A 13 3.74 32.00 26.87
C ASP A 13 2.96 31.24 27.97
N LYS A 14 1.92 30.46 27.63
CA LYS A 14 1.04 29.77 28.62
C LYS A 14 0.62 28.35 28.23
N HIS A 15 1.35 27.75 27.29
CA HIS A 15 1.17 26.35 26.96
C HIS A 15 2.53 25.68 26.77
N ARG A 16 2.59 24.39 27.09
CA ARG A 16 3.79 23.56 26.87
C ARG A 16 3.36 22.34 26.08
N THR A 17 4.11 22.02 25.03
CA THR A 17 3.93 20.75 24.31
C THR A 17 5.19 19.90 24.42
N ILE A 18 4.99 18.59 24.53
CA ILE A 18 6.04 17.59 24.50
C ILE A 18 5.66 16.57 23.44
N LEU A 19 6.57 16.31 22.50
CA LEU A 19 6.47 15.17 21.59
C LEU A 19 7.56 14.16 21.95
N ALA A 20 7.15 12.97 22.37
CA ALA A 20 8.04 11.86 22.66
C ALA A 20 7.84 10.73 21.65
N LYS A 21 8.96 10.08 21.27
CA LYS A 21 8.97 8.88 20.43
C LYS A 21 9.46 7.70 21.25
N LEU A 22 8.72 6.60 21.21
CA LEU A 22 9.10 5.32 21.79
C LEU A 22 9.24 4.26 20.69
N PRO A 23 10.46 3.83 20.34
CA PRO A 23 10.66 2.73 19.43
C PRO A 23 10.13 1.42 20.02
N ARG A 24 9.34 0.65 19.26
CA ARG A 24 8.86 -0.68 19.66
C ARG A 24 8.99 -1.66 18.49
N ALA A 25 9.11 -2.95 18.80
CA ALA A 25 9.16 -4.01 17.78
C ALA A 25 7.90 -4.08 16.89
N SER A 26 6.75 -3.62 17.39
CA SER A 26 5.47 -3.58 16.68
C SER A 26 5.24 -2.30 15.86
N GLY A 27 6.21 -1.38 15.84
CA GLY A 27 6.09 -0.04 15.26
C GLY A 27 6.27 1.05 16.31
N ASP A 28 6.79 2.20 15.90
CA ASP A 28 7.02 3.34 16.78
C ASP A 28 5.70 3.84 17.39
N ALA A 29 5.74 4.23 18.67
CA ALA A 29 4.68 4.99 19.31
C ALA A 29 5.12 6.44 19.50
N TYR A 30 4.20 7.37 19.27
CA TYR A 30 4.39 8.80 19.51
C TYR A 30 3.39 9.23 20.57
N VAL A 31 3.86 10.02 21.53
CA VAL A 31 3.00 10.64 22.55
C VAL A 31 3.13 12.15 22.38
N PHE A 32 2.00 12.81 22.18
CA PHE A 32 1.88 14.25 22.19
C PHE A 32 1.17 14.65 23.47
N VAL A 33 1.85 15.44 24.32
CA VAL A 33 1.25 16.01 25.52
C VAL A 33 1.20 17.51 25.34
N HIS A 34 0.01 18.09 25.49
CA HIS A 34 -0.21 19.52 25.48
C HIS A 34 -0.81 19.96 26.81
N VAL A 35 -0.06 20.81 27.51
CA VAL A 35 -0.46 21.39 28.79
C VAL A 35 -0.83 22.85 28.55
N MET A 36 -2.05 23.23 28.92
CA MET A 36 -2.57 24.60 28.77
C MET A 36 -3.12 25.09 30.09
N ASP A 37 -2.84 26.33 30.44
CA ASP A 37 -3.54 26.98 31.55
C ASP A 37 -4.85 27.60 31.05
N ASP A 38 -5.98 27.15 31.59
CA ASP A 38 -7.27 27.77 31.36
C ASP A 38 -7.43 28.98 32.30
N SER A 39 -7.10 30.16 31.78
CA SER A 39 -7.30 31.42 32.49
C SER A 39 -8.76 31.90 32.51
N ALA A 40 -9.66 31.26 31.76
CA ALA A 40 -11.06 31.64 31.65
C ALA A 40 -11.99 30.80 32.56
N SER A 41 -11.65 29.54 32.85
CA SER A 41 -12.39 28.70 33.79
C SER A 41 -11.54 28.23 34.99
N ASN A 42 -11.89 28.71 36.19
CA ASN A 42 -11.45 28.18 37.49
C ASN A 42 -9.93 27.98 37.72
N LYS A 43 -9.04 28.58 36.91
CA LYS A 43 -7.57 28.42 37.00
C LYS A 43 -7.12 26.97 36.96
N ARG A 44 -7.69 26.17 36.05
CA ARG A 44 -7.31 24.75 35.91
C ARG A 44 -6.24 24.60 34.84
N THR A 45 -5.27 23.73 35.11
CA THR A 45 -4.33 23.26 34.10
C THR A 45 -4.97 22.10 33.35
N LEU A 46 -5.17 22.25 32.05
CA LEU A 46 -5.66 21.21 31.15
C LEU A 46 -4.48 20.44 30.58
N VAL A 47 -4.57 19.11 30.60
CA VAL A 47 -3.60 18.21 29.96
C VAL A 47 -4.34 17.45 28.87
N TYR A 48 -3.93 17.67 27.63
CA TYR A 48 -4.36 16.90 26.47
C TYR A 48 -3.26 15.90 26.11
N GLU A 49 -3.60 14.62 26.13
CA GLU A 49 -2.69 13.53 25.76
C GLU A 49 -3.25 12.83 24.52
N GLU A 50 -2.42 12.76 23.48
CA GLU A 50 -2.70 11.98 22.28
C GLU A 50 -1.58 10.96 22.06
N VAL A 51 -1.95 9.69 22.00
CA VAL A 51 -1.04 8.58 21.74
C VAL A 51 -1.29 8.06 20.33
N VAL A 52 -0.30 8.20 19.46
CA VAL A 52 -0.32 7.68 18.09
C VAL A 52 0.57 6.46 18.01
N GLU A 53 -0.04 5.28 17.89
CA GLU A 53 0.68 4.03 17.64
C GLU A 53 0.76 3.75 16.15
N VAL A 54 1.97 3.68 15.60
CA VAL A 54 2.17 3.28 14.21
C VAL A 54 1.98 1.78 14.12
N LYS A 55 0.87 1.36 13.50
CA LYS A 55 0.68 -0.03 13.09
C LYS A 55 1.03 -0.18 11.61
N PRO A 56 1.54 -1.35 11.17
CA PRO A 56 1.61 -1.66 9.75
C PRO A 56 0.26 -1.36 9.10
N MET A 57 0.29 -0.68 7.96
CA MET A 57 -0.93 -0.34 7.22
C MET A 57 -1.76 -1.62 7.05
N GLN A 58 -3.02 -1.60 7.47
CA GLN A 58 -3.92 -2.73 7.22
C GLN A 58 -4.13 -2.81 5.71
N MET A 59 -3.38 -3.71 5.07
CA MET A 59 -3.50 -4.04 3.65
C MET A 59 -4.91 -4.56 3.43
N GLY A 60 -5.78 -3.69 2.92
CA GLY A 60 -7.23 -3.86 2.88
C GLY A 60 -8.04 -2.55 2.93
N GLN A 61 -7.46 -1.47 3.50
CA GLN A 61 -8.15 -0.16 3.59
C GLN A 61 -7.79 0.82 2.45
N VAL A 62 -6.59 0.75 1.88
CA VAL A 62 -6.24 1.51 0.66
C VAL A 62 -6.51 0.63 -0.54
N LYS A 63 -7.75 0.69 -1.05
CA LYS A 63 -8.19 -0.13 -2.19
C LYS A 63 -7.59 0.34 -3.52
N VAL A 64 -7.21 1.61 -3.62
CA VAL A 64 -6.66 2.19 -4.85
C VAL A 64 -5.43 3.02 -4.50
N LEU A 65 -4.30 2.68 -5.10
CA LEU A 65 -3.08 3.48 -5.03
C LEU A 65 -3.06 4.49 -6.16
N ASP A 66 -2.85 5.77 -5.83
CA ASP A 66 -2.65 6.82 -6.83
C ASP A 66 -1.30 6.68 -7.55
N SER A 67 -1.20 7.27 -8.75
CA SER A 67 0.01 7.23 -9.58
C SER A 67 1.27 7.74 -8.88
N GLY A 68 1.16 8.71 -7.95
CA GLY A 68 2.29 9.20 -7.17
C GLY A 68 2.79 8.18 -6.15
N ALA A 69 1.87 7.49 -5.47
CA ALA A 69 2.19 6.37 -4.58
C ALA A 69 2.79 5.19 -5.36
N LEU A 70 2.24 4.87 -6.54
CA LEU A 70 2.81 3.85 -7.44
C LEU A 70 4.25 4.20 -7.84
N GLN A 71 4.50 5.45 -8.25
CA GLN A 71 5.83 5.91 -8.65
C GLN A 71 6.83 5.82 -7.49
N LYS A 72 6.45 6.29 -6.29
CA LYS A 72 7.29 6.21 -5.10
C LYS A 72 7.60 4.76 -4.72
N GLY A 73 6.60 3.88 -4.78
CA GLY A 73 6.77 2.46 -4.49
C GLY A 73 7.74 1.79 -5.47
N LEU A 74 7.56 1.99 -6.77
CA LEU A 74 8.50 1.47 -7.78
C LEU A 74 9.92 1.99 -7.56
N ALA A 75 10.09 3.28 -7.28
CA ALA A 75 11.42 3.84 -7.01
C ALA A 75 12.07 3.29 -5.73
N ALA A 76 11.27 3.00 -4.70
CA ALA A 76 11.79 2.57 -3.40
C ALA A 76 12.09 1.07 -3.34
N THR A 77 11.27 0.23 -3.97
CA THR A 77 11.32 -1.24 -3.80
C THR A 77 11.37 -2.01 -5.12
N GLY A 78 11.29 -1.32 -6.26
CA GLY A 78 11.20 -1.94 -7.60
C GLY A 78 9.83 -2.55 -7.91
N LYS A 79 8.88 -2.57 -6.95
CA LYS A 79 7.57 -3.19 -7.14
C LYS A 79 6.47 -2.63 -6.24
N VAL A 80 5.23 -2.70 -6.69
CA VAL A 80 4.04 -2.26 -5.93
C VAL A 80 2.93 -3.28 -6.03
N ALA A 81 2.37 -3.67 -4.88
CA ALA A 81 1.19 -4.54 -4.80
C ALA A 81 -0.10 -3.74 -5.07
N LEU A 82 -0.95 -4.29 -5.94
CA LEU A 82 -2.19 -3.69 -6.41
C LEU A 82 -3.39 -4.52 -5.92
N TYR A 83 -3.95 -4.11 -4.78
CA TYR A 83 -5.15 -4.76 -4.19
C TYR A 83 -6.47 -4.26 -4.77
N GLY A 84 -6.42 -3.23 -5.63
CA GLY A 84 -7.57 -2.68 -6.35
C GLY A 84 -7.89 -3.36 -7.67
N ILE A 85 -7.29 -4.51 -7.97
CA ILE A 85 -7.58 -5.30 -9.17
C ILE A 85 -8.37 -6.54 -8.77
N TYR A 86 -9.58 -6.67 -9.31
CA TYR A 86 -10.55 -7.67 -8.90
C TYR A 86 -10.88 -8.65 -10.03
N PHE A 87 -11.09 -9.90 -9.63
CA PHE A 87 -11.50 -11.02 -10.47
C PHE A 87 -12.58 -11.82 -9.74
N ASP A 88 -13.46 -12.47 -10.48
CA ASP A 88 -14.30 -13.51 -9.89
C ASP A 88 -13.46 -14.74 -9.51
N THR A 89 -13.99 -15.56 -8.60
CA THR A 89 -13.43 -16.86 -8.25
C THR A 89 -13.18 -17.68 -9.50
N ASP A 90 -11.96 -18.18 -9.63
CA ASP A 90 -11.50 -19.00 -10.75
C ASP A 90 -11.63 -18.38 -12.15
N LYS A 91 -11.73 -17.04 -12.22
CA LYS A 91 -11.74 -16.31 -13.49
C LYS A 91 -10.55 -15.37 -13.63
N ALA A 92 -10.24 -15.05 -14.89
CA ALA A 92 -9.21 -14.10 -15.28
C ALA A 92 -9.77 -12.79 -15.86
N GLN A 93 -11.09 -12.64 -15.98
CA GLN A 93 -11.68 -11.39 -16.45
C GLN A 93 -11.58 -10.31 -15.39
N VAL A 94 -10.94 -9.18 -15.73
CA VAL A 94 -10.82 -8.02 -14.84
C VAL A 94 -12.20 -7.39 -14.64
N LYS A 95 -12.60 -7.23 -13.38
CA LYS A 95 -13.91 -6.66 -13.05
C LYS A 95 -13.94 -5.13 -13.17
N PRO A 96 -15.11 -4.52 -13.48
CA PRO A 96 -15.27 -3.06 -13.58
C PRO A 96 -14.83 -2.28 -12.33
N GLU A 97 -14.97 -2.87 -11.14
CA GLU A 97 -14.53 -2.29 -9.86
C GLU A 97 -13.02 -1.99 -9.84
N SER A 98 -12.25 -2.62 -10.73
CA SER A 98 -10.81 -2.40 -10.88
C SER A 98 -10.47 -1.12 -11.63
N LYS A 99 -11.48 -0.43 -12.19
CA LYS A 99 -11.28 0.73 -13.07
C LYS A 99 -10.42 1.81 -12.42
N ALA A 100 -10.71 2.17 -11.17
CA ALA A 100 -9.98 3.23 -10.48
C ALA A 100 -8.48 2.89 -10.34
N GLN A 101 -8.14 1.63 -10.07
CA GLN A 101 -6.73 1.22 -10.00
C GLN A 101 -6.06 1.18 -11.39
N LEU A 102 -6.78 0.75 -12.43
CA LEU A 102 -6.29 0.78 -13.81
C LEU A 102 -6.06 2.22 -14.31
N ASP A 103 -6.93 3.16 -13.94
CA ASP A 103 -6.79 4.59 -14.26
C ASP A 103 -5.47 5.14 -13.68
N GLU A 104 -5.16 4.83 -12.42
CA GLU A 104 -3.92 5.28 -11.77
C GLU A 104 -2.66 4.62 -12.35
N MET A 105 -2.73 3.34 -12.73
CA MET A 105 -1.65 2.68 -13.46
C MET A 105 -1.41 3.34 -14.82
N ALA A 106 -2.48 3.64 -15.56
CA ALA A 106 -2.40 4.30 -16.86
C ALA A 106 -1.81 5.71 -16.73
N LYS A 107 -2.22 6.50 -15.73
CA LYS A 107 -1.64 7.82 -15.43
C LYS A 107 -0.14 7.73 -15.19
N LEU A 108 0.31 6.79 -14.37
CA LEU A 108 1.74 6.55 -14.12
C LEU A 108 2.51 6.24 -15.42
N LEU A 109 1.98 5.30 -16.23
CA LEU A 109 2.62 4.84 -17.46
C LEU A 109 2.61 5.89 -18.58
N ALA A 110 1.58 6.75 -18.61
CA ALA A 110 1.51 7.88 -19.52
C ALA A 110 2.51 8.98 -19.15
N ALA A 111 2.63 9.29 -17.85
CA ALA A 111 3.59 10.28 -17.35
C ALA A 111 5.06 9.84 -17.54
N ASN A 112 5.32 8.54 -17.53
CA ASN A 112 6.67 7.97 -17.64
C ASN A 112 6.81 7.12 -18.92
N GLN A 113 7.01 7.73 -20.08
CA GLN A 113 7.01 7.02 -21.37
C GLN A 113 8.11 5.95 -21.51
N ALA A 114 9.23 6.11 -20.82
CA ALA A 114 10.33 5.14 -20.80
C ALA A 114 10.10 3.95 -19.86
N LEU A 115 9.15 4.07 -18.91
CA LEU A 115 8.90 3.03 -17.91
C LEU A 115 8.33 1.78 -18.59
N LYS A 116 9.01 0.65 -18.41
CA LYS A 116 8.52 -0.68 -18.77
C LYS A 116 8.31 -1.48 -17.50
N VAL A 117 7.27 -2.30 -17.48
CA VAL A 117 6.83 -3.02 -16.29
C VAL A 117 6.53 -4.48 -16.60
N TYR A 118 6.78 -5.33 -15.62
CA TYR A 118 6.10 -6.60 -15.49
C TYR A 118 4.79 -6.40 -14.73
N ILE A 119 3.74 -7.07 -15.20
CA ILE A 119 2.48 -7.22 -14.46
C ILE A 119 2.49 -8.64 -13.94
N VAL A 120 2.58 -8.80 -12.62
CA VAL A 120 2.79 -10.11 -11.99
C VAL A 120 1.53 -10.54 -11.26
N GLY A 121 0.93 -11.65 -11.67
CA GLY A 121 -0.23 -12.25 -11.03
C GLY A 121 0.19 -13.24 -9.94
N HIS A 122 -0.52 -13.19 -8.81
CA HIS A 122 -0.32 -14.09 -7.67
C HIS A 122 -1.65 -14.75 -7.26
N THR A 123 -1.55 -15.94 -6.68
CA THR A 123 -2.67 -16.64 -6.02
C THR A 123 -2.33 -16.92 -4.56
N ASP A 124 -3.32 -17.36 -3.78
CA ASP A 124 -3.05 -18.08 -2.55
C ASP A 124 -2.69 -19.56 -2.86
N ASN A 125 -2.43 -20.33 -1.80
CA ASN A 125 -2.04 -21.74 -1.91
C ASN A 125 -3.21 -22.73 -2.05
N GLN A 126 -4.45 -22.27 -2.23
CA GLN A 126 -5.59 -23.16 -2.38
C GLN A 126 -5.70 -23.67 -3.82
N GLY A 127 -6.03 -24.95 -3.99
CA GLY A 127 -6.11 -25.59 -5.30
C GLY A 127 -4.76 -26.12 -5.81
N GLN A 128 -4.77 -26.62 -7.05
CA GLN A 128 -3.59 -27.23 -7.67
C GLN A 128 -2.61 -26.17 -8.16
N LEU A 129 -1.31 -26.36 -7.90
CA LEU A 129 -0.28 -25.40 -8.31
C LEU A 129 -0.28 -25.14 -9.82
N ALA A 130 -0.35 -26.18 -10.64
CA ALA A 130 -0.36 -26.04 -12.10
C ALA A 130 -1.53 -25.18 -12.60
N HIS A 131 -2.71 -25.36 -12.00
CA HIS A 131 -3.89 -24.54 -12.27
C HIS A 131 -3.67 -23.07 -11.85
N ASN A 132 -3.11 -22.85 -10.66
CA ASN A 132 -2.83 -21.51 -10.16
C ASN A 132 -1.75 -20.78 -10.97
N VAL A 133 -0.78 -21.50 -11.54
CA VAL A 133 0.22 -20.93 -12.46
C VAL A 133 -0.49 -20.36 -13.69
N ASP A 134 -1.34 -21.16 -14.35
CA ASP A 134 -2.12 -20.73 -15.51
C ASP A 134 -3.08 -19.57 -15.16
N LEU A 135 -3.82 -19.69 -14.07
CA LEU A 135 -4.76 -18.66 -13.62
C LEU A 135 -4.05 -17.32 -13.33
N SER A 136 -2.93 -17.36 -12.62
CA SER A 136 -2.15 -16.16 -12.31
C SER A 136 -1.57 -15.49 -13.56
N GLN A 137 -1.13 -16.28 -14.54
CA GLN A 137 -0.65 -15.80 -15.83
C GLN A 137 -1.77 -15.12 -16.61
N LYS A 138 -2.92 -15.77 -16.76
CA LYS A 138 -4.10 -15.22 -17.45
C LYS A 138 -4.60 -13.92 -16.82
N ARG A 139 -4.58 -13.82 -15.49
CA ARG A 139 -4.95 -12.58 -14.78
C ARG A 139 -3.99 -11.43 -15.07
N ALA A 140 -2.69 -11.70 -15.07
CA ALA A 140 -1.69 -10.71 -15.45
C ALA A 140 -1.86 -10.25 -16.91
N GLU A 141 -2.12 -11.18 -17.82
CA GLU A 141 -2.40 -10.90 -19.23
C GLU A 141 -3.64 -10.05 -19.42
N ALA A 142 -4.73 -10.35 -18.69
CA ALA A 142 -5.96 -9.57 -18.75
C ALA A 142 -5.77 -8.11 -18.30
N VAL A 143 -4.96 -7.88 -17.27
CA VAL A 143 -4.59 -6.52 -16.83
C VAL A 143 -3.75 -5.81 -17.88
N ALA A 144 -2.74 -6.49 -18.44
CA ALA A 144 -1.91 -5.95 -19.53
C ALA A 144 -2.77 -5.58 -20.75
N GLN A 145 -3.71 -6.44 -21.12
CA GLN A 145 -4.64 -6.23 -22.22
C GLN A 145 -5.58 -5.06 -21.96
N ALA A 146 -6.09 -4.90 -20.73
CA ALA A 146 -6.91 -3.75 -20.36
C ALA A 146 -6.12 -2.43 -20.52
N LEU A 147 -4.88 -2.38 -20.03
CA LEU A 147 -3.99 -1.22 -20.20
C LEU A 147 -3.67 -0.92 -21.67
N ALA A 148 -3.43 -1.95 -22.47
CA ALA A 148 -3.13 -1.78 -23.88
C ALA A 148 -4.34 -1.32 -24.70
N THR A 149 -5.51 -1.93 -24.50
CA THR A 149 -6.68 -1.71 -25.36
C THR A 149 -7.49 -0.49 -24.95
N THR A 150 -7.78 -0.33 -23.66
CA THR A 150 -8.58 0.77 -23.12
C THR A 150 -7.74 2.03 -22.94
N TYR A 151 -6.52 1.91 -22.42
CA TYR A 151 -5.68 3.05 -22.06
C TYR A 151 -4.55 3.34 -23.06
N ARG A 152 -4.45 2.54 -24.13
CA ARG A 152 -3.50 2.73 -25.24
C ARG A 152 -2.03 2.77 -24.81
N ILE A 153 -1.70 2.07 -23.72
CA ILE A 153 -0.30 1.86 -23.34
C ILE A 153 0.34 0.87 -24.32
N ALA A 154 1.51 1.21 -24.86
CA ALA A 154 2.19 0.38 -25.84
C ALA A 154 2.44 -1.05 -25.28
N PRO A 155 2.00 -2.13 -25.96
CA PRO A 155 2.15 -3.50 -25.47
C PRO A 155 3.59 -3.90 -25.14
N ALA A 156 4.58 -3.38 -25.89
CA ALA A 156 6.01 -3.63 -25.65
C ALA A 156 6.52 -3.13 -24.27
N ARG A 157 5.72 -2.32 -23.56
CA ARG A 157 6.03 -1.82 -22.21
C ARG A 157 5.42 -2.68 -21.11
N LEU A 158 4.59 -3.66 -21.45
CA LEU A 158 3.80 -4.46 -20.53
C LEU A 158 4.11 -5.94 -20.73
N VAL A 159 4.73 -6.57 -19.74
CA VAL A 159 5.03 -8.02 -19.80
C VAL A 159 4.29 -8.73 -18.67
N ALA A 160 3.35 -9.61 -19.01
CA ALA A 160 2.58 -10.37 -18.03
C ALA A 160 3.34 -11.63 -17.55
N LYS A 161 3.34 -11.86 -16.23
CA LYS A 161 3.91 -13.06 -15.60
C LYS A 161 3.01 -13.58 -14.48
N GLY A 162 2.75 -14.89 -14.46
CA GLY A 162 2.09 -15.58 -13.37
C GLY A 162 3.10 -16.32 -12.49
N VAL A 163 2.98 -16.19 -11.17
CA VAL A 163 3.85 -16.91 -10.22
C VAL A 163 3.08 -17.76 -9.20
N ALA A 164 1.76 -17.88 -9.37
CA ALA A 164 0.89 -18.62 -8.45
C ALA A 164 1.14 -18.23 -6.98
N SER A 165 1.25 -19.23 -6.10
CA SER A 165 1.52 -19.11 -4.67
C SER A 165 3.01 -19.14 -4.31
N LEU A 166 3.92 -19.11 -5.29
CA LEU A 166 5.36 -19.30 -5.09
C LEU A 166 6.08 -18.05 -4.54
N SER A 167 5.37 -16.93 -4.41
CA SER A 167 5.89 -15.68 -3.86
C SER A 167 4.87 -15.05 -2.89
N PRO A 168 4.66 -15.67 -1.71
CA PRO A 168 3.73 -15.17 -0.72
C PRO A 168 4.29 -13.94 -0.01
N VAL A 169 3.42 -12.98 0.30
CA VAL A 169 3.73 -11.81 1.15
C VAL A 169 3.19 -11.97 2.57
N ALA A 170 2.35 -12.98 2.79
CA ALA A 170 1.81 -13.34 4.08
C ALA A 170 1.60 -14.85 4.20
N SER A 171 1.40 -15.32 5.43
CA SER A 171 1.05 -16.71 5.69
C SER A 171 -0.22 -17.13 4.94
N ASN A 172 -0.26 -18.34 4.40
CA ASN A 172 -1.50 -18.89 3.83
C ASN A 172 -2.35 -19.64 4.87
N ALA A 173 -1.95 -19.65 6.15
CA ALA A 173 -2.64 -20.40 7.20
C ALA A 173 -4.06 -19.88 7.46
N ASP A 174 -4.28 -18.57 7.32
CA ASP A 174 -5.58 -17.92 7.54
C ASP A 174 -6.07 -17.16 6.30
N ASP A 175 -7.35 -16.77 6.32
CA ASP A 175 -7.98 -16.06 5.21
C ASP A 175 -7.40 -14.66 4.97
N ALA A 176 -6.92 -14.01 6.03
CA ALA A 176 -6.35 -12.66 5.94
C ALA A 176 -5.06 -12.69 5.12
N GLY A 177 -4.14 -13.61 5.42
CA GLY A 177 -2.91 -13.75 4.67
C GLY A 177 -3.14 -14.31 3.26
N ARG A 178 -4.10 -15.23 3.07
CA ARG A 178 -4.53 -15.65 1.71
C ARG A 178 -5.04 -14.47 0.88
N ALA A 179 -5.83 -13.58 1.46
CA ALA A 179 -6.32 -12.38 0.78
C ALA A 179 -5.17 -11.46 0.36
N GLN A 180 -4.12 -11.34 1.18
CA GLN A 180 -2.92 -10.57 0.82
C GLN A 180 -2.11 -11.23 -0.31
N ASN A 181 -2.14 -12.55 -0.41
CA ASN A 181 -1.43 -13.30 -1.46
C ASN A 181 -2.16 -13.25 -2.82
N ARG A 182 -3.50 -13.21 -2.83
CA ARG A 182 -4.31 -13.00 -4.03
C ARG A 182 -4.22 -11.55 -4.51
N ARG A 183 -3.18 -11.24 -5.29
CA ARG A 183 -2.89 -9.87 -5.74
C ARG A 183 -2.30 -9.84 -7.13
N VAL A 184 -2.22 -8.64 -7.69
CA VAL A 184 -1.37 -8.31 -8.83
C VAL A 184 -0.26 -7.37 -8.34
N GLU A 185 0.96 -7.54 -8.84
CA GLU A 185 2.06 -6.60 -8.61
C GLU A 185 2.43 -5.90 -9.93
N LEU A 186 2.78 -4.62 -9.82
CA LEU A 186 3.50 -3.90 -10.85
C LEU A 186 4.99 -3.93 -10.49
N VAL A 187 5.84 -4.45 -11.36
CA VAL A 187 7.28 -4.57 -11.12
C VAL A 187 8.01 -3.83 -12.23
N GLN A 188 9.03 -3.04 -11.90
CA GLN A 188 9.84 -2.38 -12.91
C GLN A 188 10.72 -3.41 -13.65
N GLN A 189 10.87 -3.26 -14.97
CA GLN A 189 11.80 -4.08 -15.79
C GLN A 189 13.25 -3.67 -15.60
#